data_AF-A0A413RCS8-F1
#
_entry.id   AF-A0A413RCS8-F1
#
_cell.length_a   1.000
_cell.length_b   1.000
_cell.length_c   1.000
_cell.angle_alpha   90.00
_cell.angle_beta   90.00
_cell.angle_gamma   90.00
#
_symmetry.space_group_name_H-M   'P 1'
#
loop_
_entity.id
_entity.type
_entity.pdbx_description
1 polymer ?
#
loop_
_entity_poly.entity_id
_entity_poly.type
_entity_poly.pdbx_seq_one_letter_code
_entity_poly.pdbx_strand_id
1 'polypeptide(L)'
;MATEKKYLDLEGLKTYNEQVKSLIDTKETSGTAATKVKELADGQVKANTNAIATLNGTGAGSVSKAVSDAKADTENKIGTLANLTTSKKTDLVSAVNEIKSAVGDTKTAGEVTVDTTTTAGMFKSYTLKQNGKNIATIDIPKDMVVSSGEVKTYTAQTLPTGTGAPTSAGTYLVLTLANATNDKVYINVGTLVDIYKAKANATKIQISIDSTTREISASVVAGSIGATELATNAVTTVKIADGNVSKAKLATAVQTSLGKADTAVQSVKTGTANGTVSVDGTDVAVKGLGSAAYTASTNYEKAGAVTALANGQVATNKNDIASLKTKVATLEGTTYTAISDKEINALFGITE
;
A
#
# COMPACT_ATOMS: atom_id res chain seq x y z
N MET A 1 -43.98 -177.83 10.20
CA MET A 1 -44.96 -177.32 11.17
C MET A 1 -45.66 -176.14 10.52
N ALA A 2 -46.99 -176.11 10.57
CA ALA A 2 -47.81 -175.13 9.89
C ALA A 2 -47.50 -173.70 10.37
N THR A 3 -47.33 -172.80 9.41
CA THR A 3 -47.16 -171.36 9.62
C THR A 3 -48.49 -170.77 10.07
N GLU A 4 -48.59 -170.41 11.34
CA GLU A 4 -49.76 -169.76 11.92
C GLU A 4 -49.85 -168.31 11.40
N LYS A 5 -50.80 -168.05 10.50
CA LYS A 5 -51.14 -166.69 10.09
C LYS A 5 -51.99 -166.07 11.18
N LYS A 6 -51.41 -165.14 11.94
CA LYS A 6 -52.14 -164.31 12.90
C LYS A 6 -53.00 -163.30 12.14
N TYR A 7 -54.29 -163.31 12.40
CA TYR A 7 -55.25 -162.30 11.95
C TYR A 7 -55.60 -161.41 13.14
N LEU A 8 -55.96 -160.15 12.87
CA LEU A 8 -56.61 -159.34 13.90
C LEU A 8 -58.01 -159.90 14.08
N ASP A 9 -58.32 -160.31 15.30
CA ASP A 9 -59.69 -160.55 15.70
C ASP A 9 -60.44 -159.21 15.86
N LEU A 10 -61.73 -159.29 16.13
CA LEU A 10 -62.59 -158.12 16.27
C LEU A 10 -62.07 -157.16 17.35
N GLU A 11 -61.44 -157.68 18.40
CA GLU A 11 -60.92 -156.90 19.52
C GLU A 11 -59.59 -156.20 19.16
N GLY A 12 -58.72 -156.87 18.40
CA GLY A 12 -57.53 -156.28 17.80
C GLY A 12 -57.85 -155.17 16.80
N LEU A 13 -58.93 -155.32 16.01
CA LEU A 13 -59.40 -154.30 15.06
C LEU A 13 -59.97 -153.06 15.76
N LYS A 14 -60.72 -153.24 16.85
CA LYS A 14 -61.15 -152.13 17.71
C LYS A 14 -59.95 -151.40 18.31
N THR A 15 -59.00 -152.15 18.86
CA THR A 15 -57.79 -151.58 19.48
C THR A 15 -56.95 -150.80 18.46
N TYR A 16 -56.74 -151.33 17.26
CA TYR A 16 -56.04 -150.62 16.19
C TYR A 16 -56.77 -149.34 15.78
N ASN A 17 -58.09 -149.40 15.62
CA ASN A 17 -58.90 -148.24 15.28
C ASN A 17 -58.87 -147.18 16.40
N GLU A 18 -58.93 -147.59 17.67
CA GLU A 18 -58.80 -146.67 18.81
C GLU A 18 -57.39 -146.06 18.92
N GLN A 19 -56.33 -146.82 18.65
CA GLN A 19 -54.97 -146.28 18.64
C GLN A 19 -54.73 -145.32 17.48
N VAL A 20 -55.23 -145.62 16.28
CA VAL A 20 -55.17 -144.71 15.12
C VAL A 20 -55.98 -143.45 15.42
N LYS A 21 -57.19 -143.59 15.97
CA LYS A 21 -58.04 -142.47 16.36
C LYS A 21 -57.39 -141.64 17.47
N SER A 22 -56.80 -142.28 18.47
CA SER A 22 -56.01 -141.63 19.52
C SER A 22 -54.78 -140.93 18.94
N LEU A 23 -54.04 -141.51 18.00
CA LEU A 23 -52.91 -140.85 17.34
C LEU A 23 -53.36 -139.65 16.50
N ILE A 24 -54.52 -139.72 15.86
CA ILE A 24 -55.14 -138.60 15.12
C ILE A 24 -55.56 -137.50 16.12
N ASP A 25 -56.24 -137.85 17.21
CA ASP A 25 -56.69 -136.92 18.26
C ASP A 25 -55.51 -136.33 19.05
N THR A 26 -54.40 -137.07 19.22
CA THR A 26 -53.17 -136.59 19.87
C THR A 26 -52.38 -135.64 18.96
N LYS A 27 -52.38 -135.88 17.65
CA LYS A 27 -51.85 -134.91 16.67
C LYS A 27 -52.69 -133.64 16.59
N GLU A 28 -53.99 -133.71 16.91
CA GLU A 28 -54.88 -132.55 17.03
C GLU A 28 -54.65 -131.76 18.34
N THR A 29 -54.37 -132.41 19.46
CA THR A 29 -54.19 -131.74 20.77
C THR A 29 -52.81 -131.09 20.99
N SER A 30 -51.81 -131.36 20.13
CA SER A 30 -50.47 -130.77 20.19
C SER A 30 -50.34 -129.38 19.53
N GLY A 31 -51.44 -128.65 19.31
CA GLY A 31 -51.41 -127.37 18.61
C GLY A 31 -51.41 -127.58 17.09
N THR A 32 -52.59 -127.91 16.57
CA THR A 32 -52.90 -127.91 15.13
C THR A 32 -52.36 -126.66 14.43
N ALA A 33 -52.05 -126.78 13.14
CA ALA A 33 -51.70 -125.65 12.28
C ALA A 33 -52.67 -124.47 12.44
N ALA A 34 -53.95 -124.73 12.75
CA ALA A 34 -54.96 -123.74 13.05
C ALA A 34 -54.60 -122.83 14.25
N THR A 35 -54.03 -123.38 15.32
CA THR A 35 -53.63 -122.62 16.52
C THR A 35 -52.46 -121.69 16.18
N LYS A 36 -51.43 -122.19 15.51
CA LYS A 36 -50.27 -121.39 15.05
C LYS A 36 -50.67 -120.29 14.07
N VAL A 37 -51.60 -120.58 13.15
CA VAL A 37 -52.15 -119.59 12.22
C VAL A 37 -52.91 -118.50 12.97
N LYS A 38 -53.70 -118.86 13.99
CA LYS A 38 -54.41 -117.89 14.83
C LYS A 38 -53.45 -117.04 15.67
N GLU A 39 -52.41 -117.63 16.27
CA GLU A 39 -51.34 -116.91 16.97
C GLU A 39 -50.62 -115.92 16.05
N LEU A 40 -50.30 -116.32 14.81
CA LEU A 40 -49.72 -115.42 13.80
C LEU A 40 -50.66 -114.28 13.44
N ALA A 41 -51.93 -114.62 13.16
CA ALA A 41 -52.96 -113.67 12.76
C ALA A 41 -53.21 -112.63 13.84
N ASP A 42 -53.36 -113.04 15.10
CA ASP A 42 -53.63 -112.17 16.25
C ASP A 42 -52.38 -111.47 16.81
N GLY A 43 -51.19 -112.02 16.55
CA GLY A 43 -49.90 -111.48 17.00
C GLY A 43 -49.26 -110.54 15.99
N GLN A 44 -48.17 -110.98 15.37
CA GLN A 44 -47.34 -110.12 14.51
C GLN A 44 -48.08 -109.59 13.28
N VAL A 45 -48.99 -110.38 12.67
CA VAL A 45 -49.75 -109.93 11.51
C VAL A 45 -50.67 -108.77 11.90
N LYS A 46 -51.47 -108.92 12.96
CA LYS A 46 -52.34 -107.83 13.45
C LYS A 46 -51.56 -106.61 13.89
N ALA A 47 -50.42 -106.78 14.58
CA ALA A 47 -49.54 -105.68 14.95
C ALA A 47 -49.04 -104.93 13.72
N ASN A 48 -48.58 -105.66 12.69
CA ASN A 48 -48.16 -105.06 11.42
C ASN A 48 -49.33 -104.39 10.69
N THR A 49 -50.51 -105.01 10.66
CA THR A 49 -51.72 -104.42 10.07
C THR A 49 -52.07 -103.09 10.73
N ASN A 50 -52.04 -103.02 12.05
CA ASN A 50 -52.32 -101.79 12.80
C ASN A 50 -51.24 -100.70 12.59
N ALA A 51 -49.96 -101.10 12.55
CA ALA A 51 -48.85 -100.18 12.29
C ALA A 51 -48.95 -99.61 10.87
N ILE A 52 -49.23 -100.46 9.87
CA ILE A 52 -49.46 -100.04 8.48
C ILE A 52 -50.68 -99.13 8.38
N ALA A 53 -51.78 -99.45 9.07
CA ALA A 53 -52.97 -98.59 9.12
C ALA A 53 -52.65 -97.21 9.72
N THR A 54 -51.81 -97.16 10.77
CA THR A 54 -51.34 -95.90 11.38
C THR A 54 -50.45 -95.11 10.40
N LEU A 55 -49.46 -95.77 9.79
CA LEU A 55 -48.56 -95.14 8.81
C LEU A 55 -49.31 -94.57 7.60
N ASN A 56 -50.35 -95.29 7.14
CA ASN A 56 -51.19 -94.93 6.01
C ASN A 56 -52.36 -93.98 6.38
N GLY A 57 -52.55 -93.69 7.68
CA GLY A 57 -53.59 -92.78 8.14
C GLY A 57 -53.23 -91.30 7.98
N THR A 58 -54.06 -90.42 8.53
CA THR A 58 -53.86 -88.96 8.52
C THR A 58 -53.54 -88.37 9.91
N GLY A 59 -53.60 -89.20 10.96
CA GLY A 59 -53.40 -88.79 12.36
C GLY A 59 -51.94 -88.81 12.82
N ALA A 60 -51.74 -88.60 14.12
CA ALA A 60 -50.42 -88.68 14.74
C ALA A 60 -49.76 -90.06 14.50
N GLY A 61 -48.47 -90.06 14.19
CA GLY A 61 -47.71 -91.28 13.85
C GLY A 61 -47.79 -91.70 12.39
N SER A 62 -48.63 -91.05 11.56
CA SER A 62 -48.68 -91.31 10.12
C SER A 62 -47.63 -90.52 9.34
N VAL A 63 -47.23 -91.05 8.18
CA VAL A 63 -46.30 -90.35 7.27
C VAL A 63 -46.94 -89.07 6.72
N SER A 64 -48.24 -89.13 6.41
CA SER A 64 -49.00 -87.99 5.91
C SER A 64 -48.99 -86.82 6.90
N LYS A 65 -49.16 -87.08 8.19
CA LYS A 65 -49.12 -86.03 9.22
C LYS A 65 -47.73 -85.41 9.34
N ALA A 66 -46.67 -86.22 9.41
CA ALA A 66 -45.30 -85.72 9.52
C ALA A 66 -44.92 -84.83 8.33
N VAL A 67 -45.32 -85.21 7.11
CA VAL A 67 -45.11 -84.40 5.90
C VAL A 67 -45.93 -83.11 5.94
N SER A 68 -47.19 -83.18 6.38
CA SER A 68 -48.04 -81.99 6.51
C SER A 68 -47.50 -81.00 7.54
N ASP A 69 -47.03 -81.48 8.69
CA ASP A 69 -46.45 -80.65 9.74
C ASP A 69 -45.14 -80.00 9.27
N ALA A 70 -44.26 -80.77 8.59
CA ALA A 70 -43.04 -80.24 8.00
C ALA A 70 -43.30 -79.19 6.90
N LYS A 71 -44.34 -79.40 6.07
CA LYS A 71 -44.80 -78.42 5.08
C LYS A 71 -45.26 -77.14 5.75
N ALA A 72 -46.14 -77.24 6.75
CA ALA A 72 -46.67 -76.08 7.46
C ALA A 72 -45.58 -75.29 8.20
N ASP A 73 -44.65 -75.98 8.85
CA ASP A 73 -43.51 -75.34 9.53
C ASP A 73 -42.59 -74.62 8.53
N THR A 74 -42.37 -75.21 7.35
CA THR A 74 -41.63 -74.58 6.26
C THR A 74 -42.36 -73.32 5.76
N GLU A 75 -43.66 -73.41 5.46
CA GLU A 75 -44.50 -72.28 5.02
C GLU A 75 -44.55 -71.16 6.08
N ASN A 76 -44.54 -71.49 7.37
CA ASN A 76 -44.49 -70.50 8.45
C ASN A 76 -43.14 -69.78 8.52
N LYS A 77 -42.02 -70.47 8.28
CA LYS A 77 -40.68 -69.88 8.33
C LYS A 77 -40.34 -69.03 7.11
N ILE A 78 -40.68 -69.51 5.91
CA ILE A 78 -40.32 -68.84 4.65
C ILE A 78 -41.45 -67.98 4.09
N GLY A 79 -42.65 -68.10 4.65
CA GLY A 79 -43.86 -67.52 4.08
C GLY A 79 -44.34 -68.26 2.84
N THR A 80 -45.37 -67.71 2.23
CA THR A 80 -45.97 -68.13 0.96
C THR A 80 -46.04 -66.93 0.03
N LEU A 81 -46.34 -67.17 -1.26
CA LEU A 81 -46.57 -66.08 -2.22
C LEU A 81 -47.64 -65.09 -1.73
N ALA A 82 -48.63 -65.55 -0.96
CA ALA A 82 -49.68 -64.69 -0.41
C ALA A 82 -49.13 -63.61 0.55
N ASN A 83 -48.00 -63.88 1.22
CA ASN A 83 -47.34 -62.94 2.13
C ASN A 83 -46.65 -61.78 1.38
N LEU A 84 -46.43 -61.88 0.08
CA LEU A 84 -45.88 -60.78 -0.72
C LEU A 84 -46.90 -59.65 -0.88
N THR A 85 -46.42 -58.42 -0.75
CA THR A 85 -47.20 -57.19 -0.93
C THR A 85 -47.20 -56.69 -2.37
N THR A 86 -46.48 -57.35 -3.28
CA THR A 86 -46.47 -57.03 -4.72
C THR A 86 -47.83 -57.33 -5.34
N SER A 87 -48.15 -56.62 -6.42
CA SER A 87 -49.38 -56.84 -7.18
C SER A 87 -49.30 -58.11 -8.04
N LYS A 88 -48.11 -58.41 -8.56
CA LYS A 88 -47.76 -59.60 -9.33
C LYS A 88 -47.09 -60.61 -8.40
N LYS A 89 -47.87 -61.57 -7.90
CA LYS A 89 -47.39 -62.61 -6.96
C LYS A 89 -47.84 -64.02 -7.34
N THR A 90 -48.01 -64.27 -8.64
CA THR A 90 -48.27 -65.62 -9.18
C THR A 90 -47.05 -66.53 -9.00
N ASP A 91 -45.86 -65.95 -9.02
CA ASP A 91 -44.58 -66.59 -8.77
C ASP A 91 -43.57 -65.54 -8.23
N LEU A 92 -42.43 -66.01 -7.71
CA LEU A 92 -41.38 -65.14 -7.16
C LEU A 92 -40.71 -64.27 -8.22
N VAL A 93 -40.53 -64.77 -9.44
CA VAL A 93 -39.87 -64.04 -10.53
C VAL A 93 -40.72 -62.85 -10.95
N SER A 94 -42.04 -63.03 -11.05
CA SER A 94 -43.02 -61.98 -11.32
C SER A 94 -42.98 -60.88 -10.27
N ALA A 95 -42.93 -61.23 -8.97
CA ALA A 95 -42.83 -60.27 -7.88
C ALA A 95 -41.49 -59.50 -7.90
N VAL A 96 -40.37 -60.22 -8.10
CA VAL A 96 -39.04 -59.61 -8.19
C VAL A 96 -38.94 -58.67 -9.41
N ASN A 97 -39.53 -59.04 -10.54
CA ASN A 97 -39.55 -58.20 -11.74
C ASN A 97 -40.39 -56.93 -11.55
N GLU A 98 -41.50 -56.97 -10.79
CA GLU A 98 -42.26 -55.78 -10.40
C GLU A 98 -41.39 -54.82 -9.59
N ILE A 99 -40.70 -55.31 -8.55
CA ILE A 99 -39.80 -54.51 -7.73
C ILE A 99 -38.66 -53.94 -8.57
N LYS A 100 -38.05 -54.76 -9.43
CA LYS A 100 -36.97 -54.33 -10.34
C LYS A 100 -37.43 -53.17 -11.23
N SER A 101 -38.64 -53.26 -11.78
CA SER A 101 -39.22 -52.19 -12.60
C SER A 101 -39.45 -50.94 -11.76
N ALA A 102 -40.11 -51.06 -10.61
CA ALA A 102 -40.38 -49.93 -9.71
C ALA A 102 -39.10 -49.20 -9.25
N VAL A 103 -38.03 -49.96 -8.94
CA VAL A 103 -36.71 -49.39 -8.60
C VAL A 103 -36.07 -48.70 -9.80
N GLY A 104 -36.17 -49.30 -11.00
CA GLY A 104 -35.71 -48.68 -12.25
C GLY A 104 -36.42 -47.35 -12.52
N ASP A 105 -37.74 -47.32 -12.43
CA ASP A 105 -38.56 -46.14 -12.63
C ASP A 105 -38.25 -45.05 -11.59
N THR A 106 -38.02 -45.45 -10.33
CA THR A 106 -37.62 -44.52 -9.26
C THR A 106 -36.26 -43.88 -9.53
N LYS A 107 -35.29 -44.64 -10.08
CA LYS A 107 -33.97 -44.11 -10.44
C LYS A 107 -34.09 -43.05 -11.55
N THR A 108 -34.88 -43.33 -12.58
CA THR A 108 -35.13 -42.36 -13.66
C THR A 108 -35.89 -41.14 -13.16
N ALA A 109 -36.86 -41.32 -12.26
CA ALA A 109 -37.59 -40.21 -11.65
C ALA A 109 -36.69 -39.32 -10.77
N GLY A 110 -35.65 -39.90 -10.13
CA GLY A 110 -34.73 -39.18 -9.26
C GLY A 110 -33.66 -38.37 -9.99
N GLU A 111 -33.41 -38.64 -11.28
CA GLU A 111 -32.42 -37.93 -12.07
C GLU A 111 -32.77 -36.44 -12.20
N VAL A 112 -31.81 -35.57 -11.86
CA VAL A 112 -31.93 -34.14 -12.04
C VAL A 112 -31.21 -33.77 -13.33
N THR A 113 -31.96 -33.24 -14.29
CA THR A 113 -31.43 -32.72 -15.54
C THR A 113 -31.47 -31.19 -15.55
N VAL A 114 -30.64 -30.60 -16.40
CA VAL A 114 -30.63 -29.15 -16.62
C VAL A 114 -30.85 -28.87 -18.11
N ASP A 115 -31.92 -28.14 -18.40
CA ASP A 115 -32.17 -27.60 -19.73
C ASP A 115 -31.71 -26.15 -19.78
N THR A 116 -30.89 -25.82 -20.77
CA THR A 116 -30.52 -24.44 -21.04
C THR A 116 -31.44 -23.85 -22.09
N THR A 117 -32.07 -22.73 -21.75
CA THR A 117 -32.93 -21.97 -22.67
C THR A 117 -32.56 -20.49 -22.63
N THR A 118 -33.10 -19.72 -23.56
CA THR A 118 -32.97 -18.27 -23.60
C THR A 118 -34.37 -17.66 -23.52
N THR A 119 -34.83 -17.37 -22.31
CA THR A 119 -36.08 -16.65 -22.06
C THR A 119 -35.93 -15.19 -22.45
N ALA A 120 -37.02 -14.53 -22.86
CA ALA A 120 -37.02 -13.10 -23.14
C ALA A 120 -36.52 -12.30 -21.91
N GLY A 121 -35.64 -11.31 -22.13
CA GLY A 121 -34.99 -10.54 -21.06
C GLY A 121 -33.81 -11.22 -20.36
N MET A 122 -33.63 -12.53 -20.51
CA MET A 122 -32.54 -13.29 -19.89
C MET A 122 -31.40 -13.56 -20.87
N PHE A 123 -30.16 -13.49 -20.40
CA PHE A 123 -28.99 -13.87 -21.17
C PHE A 123 -28.94 -15.39 -21.32
N LYS A 124 -29.20 -16.10 -20.21
CA LYS A 124 -29.41 -17.53 -20.19
C LYS A 124 -30.31 -17.92 -19.01
N SER A 125 -31.14 -18.93 -19.23
CA SER A 125 -32.02 -19.54 -18.23
C SER A 125 -31.66 -21.02 -18.10
N TYR A 126 -31.49 -21.48 -16.87
CA TYR A 126 -31.24 -22.88 -16.54
C TYR A 126 -32.46 -23.44 -15.82
N THR A 127 -33.16 -24.38 -16.46
CA THR A 127 -34.33 -25.03 -15.86
C THR A 127 -33.90 -26.39 -15.33
N LEU A 128 -33.95 -26.55 -14.01
CA LEU A 128 -33.68 -27.80 -13.33
C LEU A 128 -34.96 -28.64 -13.34
N LYS A 129 -34.87 -29.86 -13.85
CA LYS A 129 -35.99 -30.79 -13.94
C LYS A 129 -35.69 -32.08 -13.19
N GLN A 130 -36.72 -32.64 -12.56
CA GLN A 130 -36.70 -34.00 -12.01
C GLN A 130 -38.00 -34.69 -12.38
N ASN A 131 -37.92 -35.92 -12.85
CA ASN A 131 -39.07 -36.65 -13.39
C ASN A 131 -39.85 -35.84 -14.45
N GLY A 132 -39.13 -35.11 -15.31
CA GLY A 132 -39.70 -34.25 -16.35
C GLY A 132 -40.40 -32.97 -15.83
N LYS A 133 -40.51 -32.75 -14.52
CA LYS A 133 -41.12 -31.56 -13.92
C LYS A 133 -40.08 -30.52 -13.56
N ASN A 134 -40.40 -29.26 -13.80
CA ASN A 134 -39.55 -28.14 -13.37
C ASN A 134 -39.54 -28.08 -11.84
N ILE A 135 -38.34 -28.04 -11.26
CA ILE A 135 -38.15 -27.81 -9.82
C ILE A 135 -37.74 -26.37 -9.57
N ALA A 136 -36.83 -25.85 -10.38
CA ALA A 136 -36.29 -24.51 -10.23
C ALA A 136 -35.82 -23.94 -11.57
N THR A 137 -35.84 -22.62 -11.67
CA THR A 137 -35.26 -21.88 -12.79
C THR A 137 -34.24 -20.89 -12.23
N ILE A 138 -33.04 -20.90 -12.81
CA ILE A 138 -32.00 -19.91 -12.56
C ILE A 138 -31.92 -19.02 -13.79
N ASP A 139 -32.35 -17.78 -13.62
CA ASP A 139 -32.36 -16.77 -14.66
C ASP A 139 -31.17 -15.82 -14.49
N ILE A 140 -30.41 -15.61 -15.56
CA ILE A 140 -29.33 -14.62 -15.62
C ILE A 140 -29.84 -13.42 -16.44
N PRO A 141 -30.22 -12.29 -15.81
CA PRO A 141 -30.74 -11.13 -16.52
C PRO A 141 -29.70 -10.50 -17.45
N LYS A 142 -30.16 -10.02 -18.61
CA LYS A 142 -29.28 -9.36 -19.58
C LYS A 142 -28.64 -8.06 -19.07
N ASP A 143 -29.32 -7.35 -18.17
CA ASP A 143 -28.83 -6.10 -17.57
C ASP A 143 -27.63 -6.32 -16.62
N MET A 144 -27.42 -7.55 -16.17
CA MET A 144 -26.30 -7.91 -15.27
C MET A 144 -25.08 -8.45 -16.02
N VAL A 145 -25.16 -8.61 -17.35
CA VAL A 145 -24.11 -9.23 -18.16
C VAL A 145 -23.55 -8.20 -19.13
N VAL A 146 -22.24 -8.04 -19.14
CA VAL A 146 -21.53 -7.25 -20.16
C VAL A 146 -21.28 -8.15 -21.37
N SER A 147 -21.79 -7.76 -22.53
CA SER A 147 -21.61 -8.48 -23.80
C SER A 147 -20.26 -8.18 -24.45
N SER A 148 -19.74 -6.96 -24.26
CA SER A 148 -18.43 -6.54 -24.76
C SER A 148 -17.93 -5.28 -24.03
N GLY A 149 -16.63 -5.03 -24.11
CA GLY A 149 -16.02 -3.79 -23.64
C GLY A 149 -14.99 -3.27 -24.64
N GLU A 150 -14.93 -1.96 -24.83
CA GLU A 150 -13.89 -1.29 -25.61
C GLU A 150 -13.32 -0.08 -24.86
N VAL A 151 -12.04 0.22 -25.07
CA VAL A 151 -11.47 1.51 -24.66
C VAL A 151 -11.59 2.46 -25.84
N LYS A 152 -12.28 3.58 -25.64
CA LYS A 152 -12.59 4.53 -26.72
C LYS A 152 -12.32 5.95 -26.30
N THR A 153 -11.67 6.71 -27.18
CA THR A 153 -11.42 8.13 -26.99
C THR A 153 -12.48 8.94 -27.75
N TYR A 154 -13.14 9.84 -27.04
CA TYR A 154 -14.12 10.78 -27.57
C TYR A 154 -13.53 12.20 -27.60
N THR A 155 -13.71 12.89 -28.71
CA THR A 155 -13.50 14.34 -28.81
C THR A 155 -14.82 15.04 -28.50
N ALA A 156 -14.79 16.37 -28.33
CA ALA A 156 -16.03 17.15 -28.15
C ALA A 156 -17.01 17.00 -29.33
N GLN A 157 -16.53 16.59 -30.51
CA GLN A 157 -17.34 16.37 -31.70
C GLN A 157 -17.84 14.92 -31.83
N THR A 158 -17.24 13.96 -31.14
CA THR A 158 -17.58 12.53 -31.25
C THR A 158 -18.26 11.96 -30.00
N LEU A 159 -18.66 12.81 -29.06
CA LEU A 159 -19.39 12.38 -27.87
C LEU A 159 -20.66 11.62 -28.27
N PRO A 160 -20.88 10.42 -27.70
CA PRO A 160 -22.11 9.68 -27.95
C PRO A 160 -23.28 10.41 -27.29
N THR A 161 -24.49 10.16 -27.79
CA THR A 161 -25.73 10.69 -27.23
C THR A 161 -26.51 9.56 -26.56
N GLY A 162 -27.38 9.91 -25.59
CA GLY A 162 -28.21 8.96 -24.85
C GLY A 162 -28.03 9.06 -23.33
N THR A 163 -28.91 8.38 -22.59
CA THR A 163 -28.88 8.33 -21.13
C THR A 163 -27.58 7.69 -20.66
N GLY A 164 -26.85 8.36 -19.76
CA GLY A 164 -25.56 7.88 -19.25
C GLY A 164 -24.36 8.11 -20.18
N ALA A 165 -24.56 8.69 -21.36
CA ALA A 165 -23.48 9.06 -22.25
C ALA A 165 -22.60 10.18 -21.64
N PRO A 166 -21.26 10.15 -21.84
CA PRO A 166 -20.38 11.18 -21.34
C PRO A 166 -20.68 12.55 -21.95
N THR A 167 -20.54 13.60 -21.13
CA THR A 167 -20.74 15.00 -21.53
C THR A 167 -19.42 15.74 -21.81
N SER A 168 -18.28 15.07 -21.64
CA SER A 168 -16.94 15.67 -21.79
C SER A 168 -16.02 14.75 -22.58
N ALA A 169 -15.20 15.35 -23.45
CA ALA A 169 -14.16 14.65 -24.19
C ALA A 169 -13.19 13.92 -23.25
N GLY A 170 -12.65 12.79 -23.69
CA GLY A 170 -11.75 11.96 -22.90
C GLY A 170 -11.72 10.51 -23.37
N THR A 171 -10.92 9.69 -22.71
CA THR A 171 -10.88 8.24 -22.95
C THR A 171 -11.78 7.54 -21.94
N TYR A 172 -12.57 6.58 -22.42
CA TYR A 172 -13.56 5.87 -21.64
C TYR A 172 -13.40 4.36 -21.83
N LEU A 173 -13.60 3.61 -20.75
CA LEU A 173 -13.98 2.20 -20.86
C LEU A 173 -15.48 2.17 -21.11
N VAL A 174 -15.87 1.68 -22.29
CA VAL A 174 -17.26 1.58 -22.73
C VAL A 174 -17.66 0.11 -22.63
N LEU A 175 -18.50 -0.21 -21.66
CA LEU A 175 -19.05 -1.56 -21.48
C LEU A 175 -20.45 -1.59 -22.08
N THR A 176 -20.71 -2.57 -22.94
CA THR A 176 -22.03 -2.78 -23.54
C THR A 176 -22.73 -3.90 -22.76
N LEU A 177 -23.90 -3.61 -22.19
CA LEU A 177 -24.74 -4.61 -21.53
C LEU A 177 -25.38 -5.52 -22.57
N ALA A 178 -25.69 -6.75 -22.19
CA ALA A 178 -26.32 -7.74 -23.07
C ALA A 178 -27.85 -7.50 -23.23
N ASN A 179 -28.38 -6.40 -22.70
CA ASN A 179 -29.81 -6.08 -22.72
C ASN A 179 -30.32 -5.71 -24.10
N ALA A 180 -31.64 -5.65 -24.27
CA ALA A 180 -32.25 -5.51 -25.59
C ALA A 180 -31.82 -4.24 -26.33
N THR A 181 -31.52 -3.18 -25.59
CA THR A 181 -31.07 -1.88 -26.10
C THR A 181 -29.55 -1.77 -26.25
N ASN A 182 -28.79 -2.78 -25.77
CA ASN A 182 -27.33 -2.74 -25.68
C ASN A 182 -26.86 -1.48 -24.95
N ASP A 183 -27.47 -1.19 -23.80
CA ASP A 183 -27.15 -0.02 -22.98
C ASP A 183 -25.65 0.01 -22.64
N LYS A 184 -25.11 1.21 -22.56
CA LYS A 184 -23.67 1.41 -22.35
C LYS A 184 -23.40 2.00 -20.98
N VAL A 185 -22.43 1.41 -20.30
CA VAL A 185 -21.83 1.97 -19.09
C VAL A 185 -20.51 2.62 -19.50
N TYR A 186 -20.42 3.93 -19.28
CA TYR A 186 -19.25 4.73 -19.61
C TYR A 186 -18.47 5.06 -18.36
N ILE A 187 -17.21 4.64 -18.33
CA ILE A 187 -16.32 4.89 -17.19
C ILE A 187 -15.15 5.74 -17.69
N ASN A 188 -15.05 6.99 -17.23
CA ASN A 188 -14.01 7.92 -17.68
C ASN A 188 -12.65 7.53 -17.10
N VAL A 189 -11.77 6.96 -17.93
CA VAL A 189 -10.45 6.44 -17.51
C VAL A 189 -9.57 7.55 -16.93
N GLY A 190 -9.75 8.80 -17.39
CA GLY A 190 -9.04 9.97 -16.88
C GLY A 190 -9.50 10.43 -15.49
N THR A 191 -10.49 9.78 -14.88
CA THR A 191 -10.94 10.08 -13.51
C THR A 191 -10.87 8.88 -12.57
N LEU A 192 -10.56 7.66 -13.06
CA LEU A 192 -10.44 6.46 -12.20
C LEU A 192 -9.28 6.59 -11.22
N VAL A 193 -8.23 7.27 -11.65
CA VAL A 193 -7.09 7.61 -10.82
C VAL A 193 -7.09 9.12 -10.67
N ASP A 194 -6.89 9.61 -9.44
CA ASP A 194 -6.72 11.03 -9.17
C ASP A 194 -5.53 11.57 -9.97
N ILE A 195 -5.80 12.11 -11.15
CA ILE A 195 -4.83 12.87 -11.93
C ILE A 195 -5.05 14.34 -11.59
N TYR A 196 -4.37 14.79 -10.53
CA TYR A 196 -4.27 16.21 -10.25
C TYR A 196 -3.79 16.95 -11.51
N LYS A 197 -4.42 18.09 -11.82
CA LYS A 197 -3.97 18.96 -12.89
C LYS A 197 -3.24 20.14 -12.26
N ALA A 198 -1.96 20.27 -12.54
CA ALA A 198 -1.22 21.47 -12.14
C ALA A 198 -1.80 22.70 -12.85
N LYS A 199 -2.03 23.78 -12.10
CA LYS A 199 -2.44 25.06 -12.69
C LYS A 199 -1.33 25.54 -13.62
N ALA A 200 -1.65 25.73 -14.90
CA ALA A 200 -0.73 26.35 -15.84
C ALA A 200 -0.44 27.80 -15.42
N ASN A 201 0.83 28.21 -15.53
CA ASN A 201 1.30 29.56 -15.25
C ASN A 201 0.92 30.04 -13.83
N ALA A 202 1.19 29.20 -12.83
CA ALA A 202 1.09 29.64 -11.44
C ALA A 202 2.07 30.80 -11.20
N THR A 203 1.72 31.74 -10.32
CA THR A 203 2.49 32.98 -10.15
C THR A 203 3.66 32.87 -9.17
N LYS A 204 3.66 31.84 -8.30
CA LYS A 204 4.69 31.63 -7.26
C LYS A 204 5.41 30.30 -7.41
N ILE A 205 4.66 29.21 -7.24
CA ILE A 205 5.17 27.84 -7.37
C ILE A 205 4.49 27.18 -8.56
N GLN A 206 5.27 26.82 -9.58
CA GLN A 206 4.78 26.05 -10.70
C GLN A 206 4.95 24.56 -10.39
N ILE A 207 3.83 23.85 -10.28
CA ILE A 207 3.83 22.39 -10.15
C ILE A 207 3.86 21.79 -11.56
N SER A 208 4.62 20.72 -11.74
CA SER A 208 4.65 19.88 -12.94
C SER A 208 4.39 18.44 -12.53
N ILE A 209 3.46 17.79 -13.23
CA ILE A 209 3.07 16.40 -12.96
C ILE A 209 3.43 15.60 -14.21
N ASP A 210 4.37 14.68 -14.08
CA ASP A 210 4.73 13.78 -15.16
C ASP A 210 3.68 12.66 -15.24
N SER A 211 2.89 12.65 -16.32
CA SER A 211 1.83 11.65 -16.51
C SER A 211 2.35 10.24 -16.79
N THR A 212 3.63 10.12 -17.16
CA THR A 212 4.28 8.85 -17.50
C THR A 212 4.90 8.21 -16.26
N THR A 213 5.65 8.99 -15.47
CA THR A 213 6.32 8.49 -14.25
C THR A 213 5.50 8.67 -12.98
N ARG A 214 4.42 9.46 -13.03
CA ARG A 214 3.58 9.86 -11.88
C ARG A 214 4.35 10.69 -10.84
N GLU A 215 5.45 11.29 -11.23
CA GLU A 215 6.24 12.16 -10.36
C GLU A 215 5.67 13.58 -10.34
N ILE A 216 5.65 14.18 -9.14
CA ILE A 216 5.25 15.56 -8.92
C ILE A 216 6.51 16.35 -8.61
N SER A 217 6.78 17.37 -9.42
CA SER A 217 7.87 18.32 -9.21
C SER A 217 7.32 19.74 -9.07
N ALA A 218 8.12 20.61 -8.46
CA ALA A 218 7.78 22.00 -8.24
C ALA A 218 8.99 22.89 -8.56
N SER A 219 8.75 24.02 -9.20
CA SER A 219 9.75 25.06 -9.40
C SER A 219 9.24 26.40 -8.87
N VAL A 220 10.17 27.20 -8.35
CA VAL A 220 9.90 28.60 -8.00
C VAL A 220 9.90 29.41 -9.29
N VAL A 221 8.83 30.17 -9.51
CA VAL A 221 8.71 31.03 -10.69
C VAL A 221 9.70 32.19 -10.55
N ALA A 222 10.43 32.48 -11.64
CA ALA A 222 11.44 33.54 -11.63
C ALA A 222 10.85 34.88 -11.20
N GLY A 223 11.51 35.56 -10.26
CA GLY A 223 11.06 36.85 -9.72
C GLY A 223 9.82 36.80 -8.82
N SER A 224 9.26 35.62 -8.54
CA SER A 224 8.05 35.50 -7.71
C SER A 224 8.25 35.69 -6.21
N ILE A 225 9.50 35.70 -5.76
CA ILE A 225 9.86 35.93 -4.36
C ILE A 225 10.15 37.41 -4.17
N GLY A 226 9.17 38.12 -3.59
CA GLY A 226 9.27 39.53 -3.23
C GLY A 226 9.15 39.78 -1.73
N ALA A 227 8.81 41.02 -1.37
CA ALA A 227 8.68 41.45 0.02
C ALA A 227 7.51 40.78 0.76
N THR A 228 6.48 40.30 0.04
CA THR A 228 5.36 39.56 0.65
C THR A 228 5.79 38.16 1.06
N GLU A 229 6.64 37.51 0.28
CA GLU A 229 7.14 36.16 0.52
C GLU A 229 8.32 36.14 1.50
N LEU A 230 9.07 37.24 1.59
CA LEU A 230 10.18 37.40 2.52
C LEU A 230 9.71 38.18 3.76
N ALA A 231 9.60 37.47 4.89
CA ALA A 231 9.36 38.14 6.18
C ALA A 231 10.43 39.21 6.50
N THR A 232 10.10 40.17 7.37
CA THR A 232 11.07 41.17 7.85
C THR A 232 12.32 40.47 8.42
N ASN A 233 13.50 40.92 8.00
CA ASN A 233 14.79 40.31 8.37
C ASN A 233 14.94 38.83 7.94
N ALA A 234 14.16 38.36 6.95
CA ALA A 234 14.30 36.99 6.44
C ALA A 234 15.64 36.76 5.74
N VAL A 235 16.27 37.78 5.16
CA VAL A 235 17.61 37.68 4.55
C VAL A 235 18.62 38.27 5.53
N THR A 236 19.26 37.40 6.31
CA THR A 236 20.29 37.74 7.29
C THR A 236 21.69 37.50 6.72
N THR A 237 22.73 37.99 7.40
CA THR A 237 24.12 37.78 6.99
C THR A 237 24.49 36.30 6.86
N VAL A 238 23.99 35.42 7.73
CA VAL A 238 24.23 33.97 7.62
C VAL A 238 23.63 33.34 6.35
N LYS A 239 22.60 33.94 5.75
CA LYS A 239 22.01 33.49 4.48
C LYS A 239 22.73 34.04 3.25
N ILE A 240 23.67 34.97 3.44
CA ILE A 240 24.49 35.56 2.38
C ILE A 240 25.92 35.08 2.60
N ALA A 241 26.36 34.13 1.78
CA ALA A 241 27.75 33.68 1.83
C ALA A 241 28.73 34.82 1.49
N ASP A 242 29.93 34.78 2.07
CA ASP A 242 30.97 35.76 1.83
C ASP A 242 31.31 35.86 0.33
N GLY A 243 31.44 37.08 -0.17
CA GLY A 243 31.69 37.36 -1.59
C GLY A 243 30.46 37.28 -2.51
N ASN A 244 29.30 36.79 -2.05
CA ASN A 244 28.11 36.73 -2.90
C ASN A 244 27.55 38.10 -3.29
N VAL A 245 27.78 39.15 -2.50
CA VAL A 245 27.42 40.53 -2.83
C VAL A 245 28.66 41.28 -3.29
N SER A 246 28.92 41.29 -4.60
CA SER A 246 30.04 42.02 -5.19
C SER A 246 29.72 43.52 -5.39
N LYS A 247 30.74 44.35 -5.64
CA LYS A 247 30.58 45.79 -5.95
C LYS A 247 29.54 46.02 -7.06
N ALA A 248 29.53 45.18 -8.09
CA ALA A 248 28.58 45.26 -9.22
C ALA A 248 27.11 44.98 -8.84
N LYS A 249 26.86 44.25 -7.74
CA LYS A 249 25.50 43.97 -7.23
C LYS A 249 24.94 45.09 -6.35
N LEU A 250 25.77 46.04 -5.92
CA LEU A 250 25.35 47.18 -5.12
C LEU A 250 24.71 48.27 -5.98
N ALA A 251 23.88 49.12 -5.38
CA ALA A 251 23.31 50.27 -6.07
C ALA A 251 24.41 51.23 -6.56
N THR A 252 24.19 51.89 -7.71
CA THR A 252 25.15 52.79 -8.36
C THR A 252 25.71 53.86 -7.41
N ALA A 253 24.87 54.47 -6.57
CA ALA A 253 25.32 55.48 -5.62
C ALA A 253 26.35 54.93 -4.61
N VAL A 254 26.16 53.69 -4.14
CA VAL A 254 27.11 53.01 -3.25
C VAL A 254 28.41 52.72 -4.01
N GLN A 255 28.31 52.22 -5.24
CA GLN A 255 29.48 51.98 -6.09
C GLN A 255 30.31 53.26 -6.30
N THR A 256 29.66 54.38 -6.60
CA THR A 256 30.31 55.69 -6.75
C THR A 256 31.00 56.14 -5.47
N SER A 257 30.33 55.99 -4.31
CA SER A 257 30.92 56.35 -3.02
C SER A 257 32.18 55.55 -2.72
N LEU A 258 32.14 54.23 -2.96
CA LEU A 258 33.30 53.36 -2.79
C LEU A 258 34.43 53.74 -3.75
N GLY A 259 34.13 54.08 -5.01
CA GLY A 259 35.13 54.55 -5.97
C GLY A 259 35.81 55.86 -5.55
N LYS A 260 35.06 56.79 -4.95
CA LYS A 260 35.66 58.01 -4.37
C LYS A 260 36.61 57.69 -3.23
N ALA A 261 36.25 56.72 -2.38
CA ALA A 261 37.10 56.26 -1.28
C ALA A 261 38.38 55.59 -1.81
N ASP A 262 38.29 54.78 -2.87
CA ASP A 262 39.46 54.18 -3.54
C ASP A 262 40.45 55.27 -4.00
N THR A 263 39.93 56.41 -4.48
CA THR A 263 40.74 57.57 -4.92
C THR A 263 41.06 58.59 -3.82
N ALA A 264 40.58 58.39 -2.59
CA ALA A 264 40.77 59.34 -1.50
C ALA A 264 42.17 59.25 -0.86
N VAL A 265 42.93 58.19 -1.15
CA VAL A 265 44.32 58.06 -0.73
C VAL A 265 45.19 59.01 -1.56
N GLN A 266 45.52 60.17 -0.99
CA GLN A 266 46.37 61.18 -1.62
C GLN A 266 47.78 61.14 -1.02
N SER A 267 48.81 61.20 -1.86
CA SER A 267 50.19 61.41 -1.42
C SER A 267 50.48 62.90 -1.29
N VAL A 268 50.82 63.36 -0.08
CA VAL A 268 51.16 64.76 0.20
C VAL A 268 52.66 64.92 0.41
N LYS A 269 53.28 65.84 -0.34
CA LYS A 269 54.72 66.20 -0.26
C LYS A 269 54.91 67.71 -0.30
N THR A 270 56.14 68.18 -0.10
CA THR A 270 56.52 69.57 -0.41
C THR A 270 56.36 69.83 -1.91
N GLY A 271 55.81 70.98 -2.28
CA GLY A 271 55.71 71.39 -3.67
C GLY A 271 57.06 71.78 -4.29
N THR A 272 57.07 71.94 -5.60
CA THR A 272 58.24 72.39 -6.38
C THR A 272 58.48 73.90 -6.27
N ALA A 273 57.48 74.66 -5.83
CA ALA A 273 57.56 76.09 -5.62
C ALA A 273 57.29 76.47 -4.16
N ASN A 274 57.85 77.59 -3.72
CA ASN A 274 57.55 78.13 -2.39
C ASN A 274 56.06 78.48 -2.30
N GLY A 275 55.41 78.03 -1.22
CA GLY A 275 53.98 78.24 -0.99
C GLY A 275 53.07 77.19 -1.60
N THR A 276 53.61 76.10 -2.15
CA THR A 276 52.81 74.96 -2.65
C THR A 276 53.08 73.68 -1.86
N VAL A 277 52.07 72.81 -1.78
CA VAL A 277 52.22 71.40 -1.40
C VAL A 277 51.90 70.55 -2.62
N SER A 278 52.59 69.43 -2.83
CA SER A 278 52.29 68.51 -3.91
C SER A 278 51.27 67.48 -3.43
N VAL A 279 50.11 67.42 -4.07
CA VAL A 279 49.05 66.42 -3.86
C VAL A 279 49.00 65.53 -5.09
N ASP A 280 49.34 64.26 -4.94
CA ASP A 280 49.42 63.28 -6.05
C ASP A 280 50.29 63.76 -7.23
N GLY A 281 51.40 64.43 -6.90
CA GLY A 281 52.35 64.95 -7.89
C GLY A 281 51.93 66.29 -8.52
N THR A 282 50.76 66.84 -8.16
CA THR A 282 50.31 68.16 -8.62
C THR A 282 50.51 69.18 -7.51
N ASP A 283 51.22 70.27 -7.80
CA ASP A 283 51.41 71.37 -6.86
C ASP A 283 50.09 72.14 -6.63
N VAL A 284 49.67 72.22 -5.38
CA VAL A 284 48.52 72.95 -4.87
C VAL A 284 49.00 74.15 -4.05
N ALA A 285 48.56 75.34 -4.41
CA ALA A 285 48.92 76.57 -3.69
C ALA A 285 48.24 76.65 -2.31
N VAL A 286 49.03 76.97 -1.28
CA VAL A 286 48.54 77.17 0.08
C VAL A 286 48.30 78.66 0.32
N LYS A 287 47.03 79.06 0.41
CA LYS A 287 46.66 80.44 0.74
C LYS A 287 47.24 80.82 2.11
N GLY A 288 47.90 81.98 2.19
CA GLY A 288 48.52 82.50 3.41
C GLY A 288 50.04 82.31 3.45
N LEU A 289 50.61 81.41 2.65
CA LEU A 289 52.05 81.25 2.49
C LEU A 289 52.60 82.14 1.36
N GLY A 290 52.18 83.40 1.34
CA GLY A 290 52.59 84.40 0.33
C GLY A 290 54.08 84.77 0.44
N SER A 291 54.51 85.73 -0.38
CA SER A 291 55.92 86.12 -0.56
C SER A 291 56.72 86.34 0.73
N ALA A 292 56.08 86.80 1.82
CA ALA A 292 56.74 87.05 3.11
C ALA A 292 57.09 85.79 3.91
N ALA A 293 56.39 84.66 3.71
CA ALA A 293 56.64 83.44 4.51
C ALA A 293 57.91 82.68 4.08
N TYR A 294 58.44 82.99 2.89
CA TYR A 294 59.62 82.32 2.30
C TYR A 294 60.72 83.28 1.84
N THR A 295 60.66 84.57 2.20
CA THR A 295 61.85 85.42 2.08
C THR A 295 62.89 84.90 3.05
N ALA A 296 64.07 84.54 2.53
CA ALA A 296 65.22 84.20 3.35
C ALA A 296 65.45 85.32 4.39
N SER A 297 65.76 84.96 5.64
CA SER A 297 65.97 85.94 6.71
C SER A 297 67.00 87.02 6.35
N THR A 298 67.95 86.68 5.47
CA THR A 298 68.95 87.57 4.88
C THR A 298 68.37 88.70 4.01
N ASN A 299 67.12 88.60 3.55
CA ASN A 299 66.48 89.63 2.72
C ASN A 299 65.82 90.74 3.55
N TYR A 300 65.61 90.54 4.85
CA TYR A 300 65.09 91.59 5.74
C TYR A 300 66.15 92.62 6.13
N GLU A 301 67.43 92.24 6.08
CA GLU A 301 68.55 93.17 6.13
C GLU A 301 68.81 93.70 4.72
N LYS A 302 68.34 94.92 4.41
CA LYS A 302 68.77 95.59 3.18
C LYS A 302 70.29 95.74 3.25
N ALA A 303 71.01 94.97 2.43
CA ALA A 303 72.45 94.74 2.56
C ALA A 303 73.22 96.00 2.97
N GLY A 304 73.81 95.95 4.17
CA GLY A 304 74.67 97.00 4.71
C GLY A 304 73.97 98.15 5.42
N ALA A 305 72.65 98.13 5.65
CA ALA A 305 71.95 99.20 6.37
C ALA A 305 72.47 99.38 7.81
N VAL A 306 72.67 98.29 8.56
CA VAL A 306 73.26 98.32 9.90
C VAL A 306 74.71 98.82 9.86
N THR A 307 75.49 98.38 8.87
CA THR A 307 76.87 98.84 8.66
C THR A 307 76.94 100.32 8.30
N ALA A 308 76.03 100.82 7.47
CA ALA A 308 75.93 102.23 7.09
C ALA A 308 75.51 103.11 8.27
N LEU A 309 74.60 102.64 9.12
CA LEU A 309 74.22 103.34 10.35
C LEU A 309 75.38 103.38 11.36
N ALA A 310 76.07 102.25 11.55
CA ALA A 310 77.22 102.13 12.44
C ALA A 310 78.40 103.03 12.00
N ASN A 311 78.70 103.07 10.70
CA ASN A 311 79.80 103.86 10.14
C ASN A 311 79.42 105.33 9.88
N GLY A 312 78.13 105.65 9.78
CA GLY A 312 77.61 107.00 9.58
C GLY A 312 77.31 107.70 10.90
N GLN A 313 76.01 107.88 11.18
CA GLN A 313 75.56 108.71 12.31
C GLN A 313 76.12 108.26 13.66
N VAL A 314 76.29 106.95 13.89
CA VAL A 314 76.85 106.43 15.15
C VAL A 314 78.32 106.83 15.30
N ALA A 315 79.12 106.72 14.24
CA ALA A 315 80.53 107.13 14.26
C ALA A 315 80.68 108.64 14.45
N THR A 316 79.89 109.44 13.74
CA THR A 316 79.86 110.91 13.90
C THR A 316 79.50 111.29 15.33
N ASN A 317 78.40 110.76 15.88
CA ASN A 317 77.99 111.04 17.25
C ASN A 317 79.05 110.61 18.27
N LYS A 318 79.73 109.47 18.05
CA LYS A 318 80.83 109.01 18.92
C LYS A 318 81.98 110.01 18.96
N ASN A 319 82.36 110.57 17.81
CA ASN A 319 83.43 111.55 17.69
C ASN A 319 83.04 112.92 18.28
N ASP A 320 81.81 113.38 18.02
CA ASP A 320 81.29 114.65 18.56
C ASP A 320 81.21 114.62 20.08
N ILE A 321 80.72 113.51 20.65
CA ILE A 321 80.68 113.29 22.12
C ILE A 321 82.10 113.31 22.71
N ALA A 322 83.07 112.69 22.03
CA ALA A 322 84.46 112.71 22.48
C ALA A 322 85.03 114.15 22.50
N SER A 323 84.77 114.94 21.45
CA SER A 323 85.16 116.35 21.39
C SER A 323 84.49 117.21 22.45
N LEU A 324 83.19 117.02 22.69
CA LEU A 324 82.45 117.72 23.74
C LEU A 324 83.01 117.41 25.13
N LYS A 325 83.34 116.14 25.42
CA LYS A 325 83.99 115.76 26.68
C LYS A 325 85.31 116.51 26.91
N THR A 326 86.14 116.66 25.88
CA THR A 326 87.40 117.43 25.96
C THR A 326 87.15 118.91 26.24
N LYS A 327 86.17 119.52 25.57
CA LYS A 327 85.81 120.94 25.80
C LYS A 327 85.28 121.16 27.23
N VAL A 328 84.45 120.26 27.74
CA VAL A 328 83.95 120.31 29.11
C VAL A 328 85.09 120.18 30.12
N ALA A 329 86.01 119.22 29.94
CA ALA A 329 87.18 119.08 30.81
C ALA A 329 88.07 120.34 30.81
N THR A 330 88.18 121.03 29.68
CA THR A 330 88.91 122.31 29.57
C THR A 330 88.22 123.43 30.37
N LEU A 331 86.89 123.52 30.27
CA LEU A 331 86.10 124.48 31.05
C LEU A 331 86.20 124.22 32.55
N GLU A 332 86.09 122.95 32.97
CA GLU A 332 86.22 122.54 34.38
C GLU A 332 87.63 122.79 34.94
N GLY A 333 88.67 122.71 34.11
CA GLY A 333 90.06 122.99 34.50
C GLY A 333 90.43 124.48 34.56
N THR A 334 89.56 125.39 34.10
CA THR A 334 89.84 126.83 34.09
C THR A 334 89.49 127.45 35.45
N THR A 335 90.50 127.93 36.18
CA THR A 335 90.32 128.62 37.47
C THR A 335 90.23 130.14 37.24
N TYR A 336 89.10 130.74 37.60
CA TYR A 336 88.91 132.19 37.59
C TYR A 336 89.23 132.75 38.97
N THR A 337 90.25 133.59 39.08
CA THR A 337 90.51 134.37 40.30
C THR A 337 89.73 135.68 40.24
N ALA A 338 89.09 136.05 41.35
CA ALA A 338 88.40 137.33 41.46
C ALA A 338 89.39 138.47 41.17
N ILE A 339 89.00 139.40 40.30
CA ILE A 339 89.73 140.65 40.08
C ILE A 339 89.82 141.38 41.42
N SER A 340 91.02 141.82 41.81
CA SER A 340 91.19 142.51 43.10
C SER A 340 90.62 143.93 43.02
N ASP A 341 90.15 144.47 44.14
CA ASP A 341 89.68 145.87 44.21
C ASP A 341 90.73 146.86 43.68
N LYS A 342 92.02 146.53 43.80
CA LYS A 342 93.15 147.29 43.25
C LYS A 342 93.17 147.33 41.71
N GLU A 343 92.82 146.22 41.06
CA GLU A 343 92.74 146.11 39.60
C GLU A 343 91.45 146.72 39.05
N ILE A 344 90.34 146.62 39.79
CA ILE A 344 89.09 147.36 39.50
C ILE A 344 89.35 148.87 39.55
N ASN A 345 90.02 149.37 40.59
CA ASN A 345 90.29 150.80 40.76
C ASN A 345 91.23 151.36 39.67
N ALA A 346 92.14 150.54 39.13
CA ALA A 346 93.00 150.91 38.00
C ALA A 346 92.25 151.06 36.66
N LEU A 347 91.12 150.36 36.47
CA LEU A 347 90.27 150.49 35.27
C LEU A 347 89.43 151.78 35.26
N PHE A 348 89.23 152.42 36.42
CA PHE A 348 88.43 153.64 36.57
C PHE A 348 89.25 154.90 36.95
N GLY A 349 90.57 154.80 37.11
CA GLY A 349 91.46 155.96 37.27
C GLY A 349 91.31 156.74 38.59
N ILE A 350 90.81 156.11 39.65
CA ILE A 350 90.61 156.73 40.97
C ILE A 350 91.82 156.39 41.87
N THR A 351 92.68 157.37 42.16
CA THR A 351 93.81 157.25 43.10
C THR A 351 93.40 157.66 44.51
N GLU A 352 93.67 156.80 45.50
CA GLU A 352 94.22 157.19 46.80
C GLU A 352 95.71 156.82 46.83
#